data_AF-A0A4S2LFR1-F1
#
_entry.id   AF-A0A4S2LFR1-F1
#
_cell.length_a   1.000
_cell.length_b   1.000
_cell.length_c   1.000
_cell.angle_alpha   90.00
_cell.angle_beta   90.00
_cell.angle_gamma   90.00
#
_symmetry.space_group_name_H-M   'P 1'
#
loop_
_entity.id
_entity.type
_entity.pdbx_description
1 polymer ?
#
loop_
_entity_poly.entity_id
_entity_poly.type
_entity_poly.pdbx_seq_one_letter_code
_entity_poly.pdbx_strand_id
1 'polypeptide(L)'
;MGEYIRSPLIRTMHAKLQHQQVHSDSTHDEWYLIRPEYLKPELLQKFVQSEQDTETQEFLSRCFEKSDWFFTHLYHAIAKAVLTWFMTSTSINGLLRRGSMFVYSSQQFGTLLEIKTGDRLHSLLDLGAGDGMVTAKMAPYFEQVYVTELSHTMQWRLSERGFTVIDVDAWSKVPEDPESGSVCYDVVSCLNVLDRCDAPMTMLEQISRVLKPDTGRLVLGIVLPLKQYVENDPPDDRAYENVRKFVTEVLS
;
A
#
# COMPACT_ATOMS: atom_id res chain seq x y z
N MET A 1 27.63 10.27 22.45
CA MET A 1 27.85 11.72 22.27
C MET A 1 26.56 12.44 21.84
N GLY A 2 25.39 12.08 22.41
CA GLY A 2 24.08 12.64 22.03
C GLY A 2 23.38 13.47 23.12
N GLU A 3 23.90 13.47 24.36
CA GLU A 3 23.21 14.05 25.51
C GLU A 3 23.28 15.59 25.61
N TYR A 4 24.03 16.27 24.73
CA TYR A 4 24.31 17.71 24.84
C TYR A 4 23.72 18.59 23.74
N ILE A 5 22.86 18.07 22.86
CA ILE A 5 22.23 18.89 21.81
C ILE A 5 20.99 19.60 22.38
N ARG A 6 21.14 20.87 22.80
CA ARG A 6 20.07 21.67 23.42
C ARG A 6 18.93 22.06 22.47
N SER A 7 19.19 22.14 21.16
CA SER A 7 18.16 22.49 20.17
C SER A 7 17.39 21.24 19.71
N PRO A 8 16.05 21.20 19.87
CA PRO A 8 15.22 20.09 19.38
C PRO A 8 15.40 19.83 17.88
N LEU A 9 15.56 20.87 17.07
CA LEU A 9 15.74 20.75 15.62
C LEU A 9 17.06 20.05 15.26
N ILE A 10 18.16 20.46 15.91
CA ILE A 10 19.49 19.86 15.69
C ILE A 10 19.49 18.40 16.17
N ARG A 11 18.77 18.10 17.25
CA ARG A 11 18.62 16.74 17.76
C ARG A 11 17.86 15.85 16.78
N THR A 12 16.76 16.36 16.21
CA THR A 12 16.01 15.65 15.15
C THR A 12 16.86 15.45 13.91
N MET A 13 17.63 16.45 13.48
CA MET A 13 18.56 16.31 12.35
C MET A 13 19.67 15.29 12.63
N HIS A 14 20.27 15.31 13.82
CA HIS A 14 21.30 14.35 14.20
C HIS A 14 20.73 12.93 14.28
N ALA A 15 19.57 12.73 14.91
CA ALA A 15 18.90 11.43 14.96
C ALA A 15 18.54 10.93 13.56
N LYS A 16 18.09 11.82 12.67
CA LYS A 16 17.82 11.51 11.26
C LYS A 16 19.09 11.09 10.52
N LEU A 17 20.20 11.82 10.67
CA LEU A 17 21.47 11.48 10.03
C LEU A 17 22.01 10.13 10.51
N GLN A 18 21.94 9.86 11.82
CA GLN A 18 22.30 8.57 12.37
C GLN A 18 21.42 7.44 11.82
N HIS A 19 20.10 7.67 11.75
CA HIS A 19 19.16 6.71 11.15
C HIS A 19 19.50 6.47 9.67
N GLN A 20 19.72 7.52 8.87
CA GLN A 20 20.11 7.37 7.47
C GLN A 20 21.42 6.58 7.31
N GLN A 21 22.43 6.86 8.14
CA GLN A 21 23.72 6.18 8.07
C GLN A 21 23.62 4.70 8.45
N VAL A 22 22.76 4.33 9.41
CA VAL A 22 22.53 2.93 9.78
C VAL A 22 21.79 2.18 8.66
N HIS A 23 20.84 2.84 8.01
CA HIS A 23 19.97 2.20 7.02
C HIS A 23 20.50 2.30 5.57
N SER A 24 21.44 3.19 5.25
CA SER A 24 22.00 3.31 3.88
C SER A 24 22.84 2.11 3.48
N ASP A 25 23.51 1.48 4.45
CA ASP A 25 24.48 0.42 4.22
C ASP A 25 23.95 -0.97 4.65
N SER A 26 22.67 -1.04 5.04
CA SER A 26 22.01 -2.26 5.52
C SER A 26 21.22 -2.97 4.41
N THR A 27 21.14 -4.30 4.51
CA THR A 27 20.28 -5.16 3.68
C THR A 27 18.88 -5.34 4.29
N HIS A 28 18.65 -4.84 5.51
CA HIS A 28 17.38 -4.89 6.23
C HIS A 28 16.75 -6.28 6.32
N ASP A 29 17.59 -7.32 6.42
CA ASP A 29 17.15 -8.72 6.52
C ASP A 29 16.11 -8.90 7.65
N GLU A 30 16.24 -8.11 8.73
CA GLU A 30 15.33 -8.14 9.88
C GLU A 30 13.89 -7.74 9.55
N TRP A 31 13.64 -6.99 8.47
CA TRP A 31 12.29 -6.62 8.02
C TRP A 31 11.54 -7.79 7.40
N TYR A 32 12.28 -8.78 6.89
CA TYR A 32 11.73 -9.94 6.22
C TYR A 32 11.67 -11.17 7.14
N LEU A 33 12.05 -11.02 8.41
CA LEU A 33 11.92 -12.07 9.40
C LEU A 33 10.45 -12.29 9.77
N ILE A 34 10.01 -13.54 9.64
CA ILE A 34 8.70 -13.97 10.08
C ILE A 34 8.65 -14.08 11.61
N ARG A 35 7.47 -13.76 12.17
CA ARG A 35 7.15 -13.95 13.58
C ARG A 35 6.14 -15.09 13.71
N PRO A 36 6.60 -16.33 13.97
CA PRO A 36 5.74 -17.52 13.96
C PRO A 36 4.57 -17.43 14.95
N GLU A 37 4.71 -16.64 16.01
CA GLU A 37 3.68 -16.43 17.04
C GLU A 37 2.39 -15.77 16.51
N TYR A 38 2.42 -15.14 15.33
CA TYR A 38 1.25 -14.52 14.72
C TYR A 38 0.59 -15.36 13.62
N LEU A 39 1.10 -16.55 13.32
CA LEU A 39 0.67 -17.34 12.16
C LEU A 39 0.45 -18.82 12.50
N LYS A 40 -0.63 -19.37 11.95
CA LYS A 40 -0.87 -20.83 11.98
C LYS A 40 0.25 -21.63 11.29
N PRO A 41 0.57 -22.85 11.76
CA PRO A 41 1.56 -23.72 11.12
C PRO A 41 1.31 -23.96 9.62
N GLU A 42 0.05 -24.04 9.20
CA GLU A 42 -0.35 -24.24 7.80
C GLU A 42 0.03 -23.04 6.91
N LEU A 43 0.01 -21.82 7.46
CA LEU A 43 0.45 -20.62 6.76
C LEU A 43 1.97 -20.52 6.71
N LEU A 44 2.66 -20.92 7.79
CA LEU A 44 4.12 -20.96 7.84
C LEU A 44 4.70 -21.88 6.76
N GLN A 45 4.04 -23.00 6.45
CA GLN A 45 4.46 -23.91 5.37
C GLN A 45 4.32 -23.31 3.97
N LYS A 46 3.45 -22.30 3.80
CA LYS A 46 3.23 -21.59 2.53
C LYS A 46 4.00 -20.27 2.46
N PHE A 47 4.82 -19.97 3.46
CA PHE A 47 5.55 -18.72 3.51
C PHE A 47 6.58 -18.64 2.38
N VAL A 48 6.58 -17.52 1.68
CA VAL A 48 7.54 -17.18 0.64
C VAL A 48 8.45 -16.09 1.19
N GLN A 49 9.73 -16.42 1.37
CA GLN A 49 10.72 -15.48 1.87
C GLN A 49 11.04 -14.44 0.80
N SER A 50 10.83 -13.16 1.12
CA SER A 50 11.31 -12.02 0.34
C SER A 50 12.59 -11.45 0.95
N GLU A 51 13.27 -10.58 0.19
CA GLU A 51 14.48 -9.88 0.60
C GLU A 51 14.52 -8.47 0.01
N GLN A 52 15.49 -7.66 0.43
CA GLN A 52 15.73 -6.34 -0.14
C GLN A 52 16.33 -6.45 -1.55
N ASP A 53 15.45 -6.56 -2.53
CA ASP A 53 15.82 -6.57 -3.95
C ASP A 53 16.15 -5.18 -4.50
N THR A 54 16.55 -5.13 -5.77
CA THR A 54 16.96 -3.90 -6.47
C THR A 54 15.91 -2.80 -6.41
N GLU A 55 14.63 -3.12 -6.64
CA GLU A 55 13.57 -2.11 -6.62
C GLU A 55 13.30 -1.58 -5.21
N THR A 56 13.45 -2.44 -4.20
CA THR A 56 13.40 -2.04 -2.79
C THR A 56 14.55 -1.09 -2.47
N GLN A 57 15.78 -1.39 -2.91
CA GLN A 57 16.95 -0.51 -2.74
C GLN A 57 16.76 0.85 -3.43
N GLU A 58 16.23 0.86 -4.65
CA GLU A 58 15.91 2.08 -5.38
C GLU A 58 14.80 2.89 -4.69
N PHE A 59 13.81 2.23 -4.11
CA PHE A 59 12.78 2.90 -3.31
C PHE A 59 13.39 3.55 -2.07
N LEU A 60 14.19 2.82 -1.29
CA LEU A 60 14.87 3.34 -0.10
C LEU A 60 15.81 4.50 -0.43
N SER A 61 16.61 4.38 -1.50
CA SER A 61 17.50 5.44 -1.97
C SER A 61 16.72 6.72 -2.30
N ARG A 62 15.60 6.59 -3.03
CA ARG A 62 14.70 7.73 -3.31
C ARG A 62 14.08 8.30 -2.04
N CYS A 63 13.74 7.49 -1.06
CA CYS A 63 13.26 7.95 0.24
C CYS A 63 14.34 8.78 0.97
N PHE A 64 15.60 8.34 0.96
CA PHE A 64 16.71 9.10 1.55
C PHE A 64 16.97 10.41 0.82
N GLU A 65 17.08 10.38 -0.51
CA GLU A 65 17.27 11.57 -1.34
C GLU A 65 16.15 12.59 -1.15
N LYS A 66 14.90 12.12 -1.17
CA LYS A 66 13.72 12.98 -0.97
C LYS A 66 13.68 13.55 0.44
N SER A 67 14.09 12.78 1.43
CA SER A 67 14.20 13.25 2.81
C SER A 67 15.29 14.33 2.90
N ASP A 68 16.44 14.17 2.26
CA ASP A 68 17.52 15.17 2.28
C ASP A 68 17.13 16.46 1.56
N TRP A 69 16.51 16.34 0.40
CA TRP A 69 15.89 17.45 -0.30
C TRP A 69 14.81 18.11 0.57
N PHE A 70 13.93 17.34 1.21
CA PHE A 70 12.90 17.93 2.07
C PHE A 70 13.48 18.63 3.30
N PHE A 71 14.50 18.09 3.97
CA PHE A 71 15.08 18.74 5.14
C PHE A 71 15.86 20.01 4.78
N THR A 72 16.56 20.01 3.63
CA THR A 72 17.16 21.24 3.09
C THR A 72 16.08 22.26 2.70
N HIS A 73 14.99 21.83 2.07
CA HIS A 73 13.84 22.71 1.77
C HIS A 73 13.04 23.11 3.01
N LEU A 74 12.94 22.30 4.05
CA LEU A 74 12.29 22.64 5.32
C LEU A 74 13.14 23.65 6.09
N TYR A 75 14.47 23.54 6.03
CA TYR A 75 15.35 24.59 6.51
C TYR A 75 15.11 25.92 5.76
N HIS A 76 15.08 25.88 4.43
CA HIS A 76 14.77 27.06 3.62
C HIS A 76 13.32 27.55 3.77
N ALA A 77 12.37 26.65 4.01
CA ALA A 77 10.96 26.95 4.17
C ALA A 77 10.62 27.40 5.59
N ILE A 78 11.33 26.99 6.64
CA ILE A 78 11.26 27.62 7.97
C ILE A 78 11.89 29.01 7.89
N ALA A 79 13.02 29.16 7.19
CA ALA A 79 13.60 30.47 6.91
C ALA A 79 12.65 31.38 6.11
N LYS A 80 11.83 30.84 5.20
CA LYS A 80 10.83 31.58 4.41
C LYS A 80 9.43 31.67 5.06
N ALA A 81 9.01 30.73 5.89
CA ALA A 81 7.69 30.70 6.53
C ALA A 81 7.65 31.59 7.78
N VAL A 82 8.79 31.84 8.42
CA VAL A 82 8.93 32.98 9.35
C VAL A 82 8.68 34.32 8.62
N LEU A 83 8.83 34.36 7.28
CA LEU A 83 8.54 35.54 6.45
C LEU A 83 7.17 35.51 5.74
N THR A 84 6.47 34.36 5.69
CA THR A 84 5.23 34.23 4.91
C THR A 84 4.30 33.20 5.56
N TRP A 85 3.45 33.71 6.45
CA TRP A 85 2.52 32.94 7.26
C TRP A 85 1.32 32.47 6.41
N PHE A 86 1.00 31.16 6.52
CA PHE A 86 -0.19 30.42 6.07
C PHE A 86 -0.11 29.66 4.73
N MET A 87 -0.13 28.32 4.82
CA MET A 87 -0.76 27.45 3.81
C MET A 87 -1.25 26.13 4.46
N THR A 88 -2.49 25.76 4.18
CA THR A 88 -3.24 24.64 4.78
C THR A 88 -2.80 23.25 4.27
N SER A 89 -2.93 22.23 5.12
CA SER A 89 -2.20 20.96 5.07
C SER A 89 -2.76 19.83 4.18
N THR A 90 -3.67 20.08 3.22
CA THR A 90 -4.29 18.96 2.46
C THR A 90 -3.92 18.88 0.96
N SER A 91 -3.34 19.91 0.35
CA SER A 91 -2.98 19.87 -1.09
C SER A 91 -1.50 19.59 -1.38
N ILE A 92 -0.64 19.61 -0.36
CA ILE A 92 0.81 19.56 -0.55
C ILE A 92 1.33 18.12 -0.68
N ASN A 93 0.76 17.15 0.04
CA ASN A 93 1.26 15.77 0.03
C ASN A 93 0.95 15.03 -1.29
N GLY A 94 -0.27 15.21 -1.83
CA GLY A 94 -0.66 14.65 -3.13
C GLY A 94 0.03 15.31 -4.33
N LEU A 95 0.35 16.61 -4.25
CA LEU A 95 1.08 17.32 -5.31
C LEU A 95 2.59 17.04 -5.26
N LEU A 96 3.18 16.89 -4.06
CA LEU A 96 4.62 16.67 -3.87
C LEU A 96 5.04 15.18 -3.86
N ARG A 97 4.16 14.24 -4.24
CA ARG A 97 4.41 12.78 -4.25
C ARG A 97 4.90 12.24 -2.89
N ARG A 98 4.53 12.87 -1.77
CA ARG A 98 5.02 12.45 -0.44
C ARG A 98 4.21 11.24 0.03
N GLY A 99 4.90 10.22 0.52
CA GLY A 99 4.25 9.04 1.11
C GLY A 99 3.82 7.97 0.09
N SER A 100 4.40 7.93 -1.11
CA SER A 100 4.21 6.79 -2.02
C SER A 100 4.57 5.50 -1.29
N MET A 101 3.61 4.58 -1.22
CA MET A 101 3.79 3.30 -0.55
C MET A 101 4.63 2.37 -1.41
N PHE A 102 5.41 1.52 -0.75
CA PHE A 102 6.06 0.37 -1.35
C PHE A 102 5.64 -0.84 -0.52
N VAL A 103 4.98 -1.79 -1.17
CA VAL A 103 4.54 -3.03 -0.53
C VAL A 103 5.44 -4.18 -0.97
N TYR A 104 5.68 -4.26 -2.28
CA TYR A 104 6.61 -5.21 -2.90
C TYR A 104 7.11 -4.68 -4.24
N SER A 105 8.22 -5.24 -4.72
CA SER A 105 8.70 -5.07 -6.09
C SER A 105 7.88 -5.87 -7.10
N SER A 106 8.12 -5.63 -8.40
CA SER A 106 7.56 -6.47 -9.45
C SER A 106 8.03 -7.93 -9.33
N GLN A 107 9.27 -8.19 -8.92
CA GLN A 107 9.80 -9.55 -8.77
C GLN A 107 9.20 -10.29 -7.58
N GLN A 108 9.05 -9.60 -6.43
CA GLN A 108 8.42 -10.15 -5.24
C GLN A 108 6.94 -10.50 -5.51
N PHE A 109 6.21 -9.62 -6.21
CA PHE A 109 4.84 -9.91 -6.64
C PHE A 109 4.76 -11.15 -7.54
N GLY A 110 5.65 -11.22 -8.54
CA GLY A 110 5.71 -12.36 -9.46
C GLY A 110 5.99 -13.67 -8.72
N THR A 111 6.93 -13.64 -7.77
CA THR A 111 7.28 -14.79 -6.94
C THR A 111 6.11 -15.24 -6.05
N LEU A 112 5.41 -14.28 -5.41
CA LEU A 112 4.25 -14.55 -4.55
C LEU A 112 3.12 -15.27 -5.30
N LEU A 113 2.89 -14.88 -6.55
CA LEU A 113 1.84 -15.47 -7.40
C LEU A 113 2.35 -16.59 -8.31
N GLU A 114 3.62 -16.96 -8.22
CA GLU A 114 4.27 -17.93 -9.11
C GLU A 114 4.10 -17.58 -10.62
N ILE A 115 4.13 -16.28 -10.95
CA ILE A 115 4.01 -15.75 -12.32
C ILE A 115 5.33 -15.10 -12.76
N LYS A 116 5.64 -15.24 -14.05
CA LYS A 116 6.84 -14.68 -14.69
C LYS A 116 6.48 -13.45 -15.52
N THR A 117 7.44 -12.59 -15.79
CA THR A 117 7.24 -11.35 -16.57
C THR A 117 6.72 -11.57 -18.00
N GLY A 118 6.77 -12.81 -18.51
CA GLY A 118 6.15 -13.19 -19.80
C GLY A 118 4.70 -13.66 -19.67
N ASP A 119 4.24 -13.97 -18.47
CA ASP A 119 2.86 -14.37 -18.22
C ASP A 119 2.00 -13.11 -18.19
N ARG A 120 1.07 -12.99 -19.14
CA ARG A 120 0.09 -11.89 -19.18
C ARG A 120 -1.27 -12.46 -18.80
N LEU A 121 -1.61 -12.31 -17.53
CA LEU A 121 -2.97 -12.55 -17.07
C LEU A 121 -3.89 -11.49 -17.68
N HIS A 122 -5.19 -11.77 -17.74
CA HIS A 122 -6.10 -10.89 -18.45
C HIS A 122 -6.39 -9.62 -17.63
N SER A 123 -6.80 -9.75 -16.36
CA SER A 123 -7.27 -8.57 -15.61
C SER A 123 -6.86 -8.54 -14.12
N LEU A 124 -6.42 -7.36 -13.69
CA LEU A 124 -6.17 -6.97 -12.30
C LEU A 124 -7.19 -5.93 -11.86
N LEU A 125 -7.75 -6.10 -10.66
CA LEU A 125 -8.43 -5.03 -9.92
C LEU A 125 -7.63 -4.67 -8.68
N ASP A 126 -7.16 -3.43 -8.57
CA ASP A 126 -6.44 -2.93 -7.39
C ASP A 126 -7.32 -1.98 -6.57
N LEU A 127 -7.74 -2.43 -5.40
CA LEU A 127 -8.62 -1.69 -4.50
C LEU A 127 -7.81 -0.71 -3.65
N GLY A 128 -8.19 0.57 -3.67
CA GLY A 128 -7.48 1.61 -2.91
C GLY A 128 -6.06 1.86 -3.42
N ALA A 129 -5.92 2.04 -4.74
CA ALA A 129 -4.64 2.09 -5.44
C ALA A 129 -3.76 3.32 -5.07
N GLY A 130 -4.31 4.33 -4.39
CA GLY A 130 -3.59 5.54 -4.04
C GLY A 130 -3.03 6.25 -5.27
N ASP A 131 -1.73 6.55 -5.26
CA ASP A 131 -1.05 7.22 -6.37
C ASP A 131 -0.64 6.28 -7.54
N GLY A 132 -0.98 5.00 -7.44
CA GLY A 132 -0.71 3.96 -8.44
C GLY A 132 0.72 3.45 -8.49
N MET A 133 1.59 3.80 -7.52
CA MET A 133 2.99 3.36 -7.53
C MET A 133 3.13 1.85 -7.31
N VAL A 134 2.32 1.26 -6.43
CA VAL A 134 2.30 -0.19 -6.19
C VAL A 134 1.59 -0.90 -7.35
N THR A 135 0.49 -0.34 -7.85
CA THR A 135 -0.20 -0.82 -9.04
C THR A 135 0.74 -0.95 -10.24
N ALA A 136 1.64 0.03 -10.43
CA ALA A 136 2.63 -0.01 -11.51
C ALA A 136 3.63 -1.17 -11.39
N LYS A 137 3.81 -1.77 -10.20
CA LYS A 137 4.63 -2.97 -10.01
C LYS A 137 3.92 -4.24 -10.46
N MET A 138 2.60 -4.27 -10.33
CA MET A 138 1.76 -5.39 -10.76
C MET A 138 1.40 -5.31 -12.25
N ALA A 139 1.19 -4.10 -12.77
CA ALA A 139 0.68 -3.85 -14.12
C ALA A 139 1.37 -4.64 -15.25
N PRO A 140 2.69 -4.86 -15.27
CA PRO A 140 3.35 -5.62 -16.33
C PRO A 140 2.83 -7.06 -16.51
N TYR A 141 2.25 -7.66 -15.47
CA TYR A 141 1.71 -9.03 -15.50
C TYR A 141 0.28 -9.13 -16.04
N PHE A 142 -0.35 -8.00 -16.41
CA PHE A 142 -1.75 -7.96 -16.81
C PHE A 142 -1.97 -7.24 -18.15
N GLU A 143 -3.00 -7.64 -18.88
CA GLU A 143 -3.47 -6.94 -20.08
C GLU A 143 -4.33 -5.72 -19.72
N GLN A 144 -5.21 -5.89 -18.73
CA GLN A 144 -6.11 -4.86 -18.24
C GLN A 144 -5.90 -4.60 -16.76
N VAL A 145 -5.74 -3.33 -16.39
CA VAL A 145 -5.56 -2.90 -15.01
C VAL A 145 -6.66 -1.93 -14.64
N TYR A 146 -7.47 -2.34 -13.67
CA TYR A 146 -8.54 -1.57 -13.08
C TYR A 146 -8.17 -1.17 -11.67
N VAL A 147 -8.55 0.04 -11.27
CA VAL A 147 -8.16 0.61 -9.98
C VAL A 147 -9.34 1.34 -9.34
N THR A 148 -9.44 1.30 -8.02
CA THR A 148 -10.39 2.14 -7.26
C THR A 148 -9.63 3.06 -6.31
N GLU A 149 -10.17 4.26 -6.08
CA GLU A 149 -9.60 5.23 -5.14
C GLU A 149 -10.68 6.26 -4.75
N LEU A 150 -10.71 6.70 -3.49
CA LEU A 150 -11.66 7.69 -2.97
C LEU A 150 -11.26 9.12 -3.34
N SER A 151 -9.96 9.42 -3.35
CA SER A 151 -9.45 10.77 -3.62
C SER A 151 -9.47 11.11 -5.11
N HIS A 152 -10.21 12.15 -5.49
CA HIS A 152 -10.26 12.63 -6.88
C HIS A 152 -8.88 13.01 -7.45
N THR A 153 -8.00 13.59 -6.63
CA THR A 153 -6.63 13.91 -7.06
C THR A 153 -5.84 12.65 -7.39
N MET A 154 -6.05 11.57 -6.64
CA MET A 154 -5.38 10.29 -6.87
C MET A 154 -6.00 9.54 -8.06
N GLN A 155 -7.33 9.57 -8.22
CA GLN A 155 -7.98 9.10 -9.45
C GLN A 155 -7.40 9.76 -10.70
N TRP A 156 -7.19 11.08 -10.67
CA TRP A 156 -6.54 11.78 -11.78
C TRP A 156 -5.11 11.27 -12.04
N ARG A 157 -4.31 11.03 -10.99
CA ARG A 157 -2.96 10.43 -11.13
C ARG A 157 -2.98 9.02 -11.70
N LEU A 158 -3.94 8.21 -11.32
CA LEU A 158 -4.13 6.86 -11.83
C LEU A 158 -4.46 6.91 -13.33
N SER A 159 -5.34 7.82 -13.76
CA SER A 159 -5.64 8.07 -15.16
C SER A 159 -4.44 8.59 -15.95
N GLU A 160 -3.61 9.47 -15.39
CA GLU A 160 -2.35 9.92 -16.03
C GLU A 160 -1.37 8.76 -16.31
N ARG A 161 -1.43 7.68 -15.53
CA ARG A 161 -0.62 6.47 -15.71
C ARG A 161 -1.22 5.49 -16.72
N GLY A 162 -2.42 5.75 -17.23
CA GLY A 162 -3.12 4.88 -18.17
C GLY A 162 -3.89 3.72 -17.50
N PHE A 163 -4.16 3.78 -16.19
CA PHE A 163 -5.01 2.80 -15.52
C PHE A 163 -6.49 3.12 -15.71
N THR A 164 -7.34 2.09 -15.71
CA THR A 164 -8.80 2.25 -15.79
C THR A 164 -9.38 2.48 -14.40
N VAL A 165 -9.76 3.72 -14.08
CA VAL A 165 -10.37 4.05 -12.79
C VAL A 165 -11.83 3.60 -12.78
N ILE A 166 -12.19 2.75 -11.82
CA ILE A 166 -13.57 2.33 -11.53
C ILE A 166 -14.07 3.05 -10.28
N ASP A 167 -15.36 3.37 -10.30
CA ASP A 167 -16.05 3.93 -9.14
C ASP A 167 -16.09 2.94 -7.95
N VAL A 168 -15.85 3.47 -6.75
CA VAL A 168 -15.76 2.71 -5.49
C VAL A 168 -17.07 2.02 -5.10
N ASP A 169 -18.21 2.50 -5.59
CA ASP A 169 -19.52 1.91 -5.36
C ASP A 169 -19.93 0.97 -6.51
N ALA A 170 -19.11 0.85 -7.57
CA ALA A 170 -19.44 0.09 -8.77
C ALA A 170 -18.53 -1.13 -9.00
N TRP A 171 -17.32 -1.18 -8.45
CA TRP A 171 -16.36 -2.27 -8.72
C TRP A 171 -16.90 -3.67 -8.38
N SER A 172 -17.79 -3.79 -7.40
CA SER A 172 -18.40 -5.05 -6.96
C SER A 172 -19.76 -5.35 -7.62
N LYS A 173 -20.29 -4.41 -8.41
CA LYS A 173 -21.55 -4.57 -9.15
C LYS A 173 -21.27 -5.31 -10.46
N VAL A 174 -21.26 -6.64 -10.38
CA VAL A 174 -21.18 -7.53 -11.56
C VAL A 174 -22.36 -7.22 -12.51
N PRO A 175 -22.15 -7.06 -13.83
CA PRO A 175 -23.25 -7.09 -14.79
C PRO A 175 -23.88 -8.50 -14.81
N GLU A 176 -25.19 -8.59 -14.58
CA GLU A 176 -25.95 -9.86 -14.51
C GLU A 176 -26.13 -10.58 -15.87
N ASP A 177 -25.32 -10.27 -16.88
CA ASP A 177 -25.49 -10.82 -18.22
C ASP A 177 -24.70 -12.14 -18.40
N PRO A 178 -25.39 -13.29 -18.54
CA PRO A 178 -24.75 -14.59 -18.74
C PRO A 178 -24.16 -14.75 -20.15
N GLU A 179 -24.51 -13.88 -21.11
CA GLU A 179 -24.03 -13.96 -22.50
C GLU A 179 -22.84 -13.03 -22.80
N SER A 180 -22.63 -11.95 -22.02
CA SER A 180 -21.44 -11.08 -22.16
C SER A 180 -20.26 -11.42 -21.23
N GLY A 181 -20.42 -12.43 -20.38
CA GLY A 181 -19.37 -12.91 -19.48
C GLY A 181 -19.23 -12.00 -18.26
N SER A 182 -19.50 -12.54 -17.08
CA SER A 182 -19.24 -11.84 -15.81
C SER A 182 -17.82 -11.28 -15.80
N VAL A 183 -17.67 -10.00 -15.43
CA VAL A 183 -16.34 -9.38 -15.27
C VAL A 183 -15.66 -10.07 -14.10
N CYS A 184 -14.89 -11.09 -14.42
CA CYS A 184 -14.13 -11.87 -13.47
C CYS A 184 -12.65 -11.50 -13.59
N TYR A 185 -12.06 -11.06 -12.48
CA TYR A 185 -10.65 -10.70 -12.39
C TYR A 185 -9.78 -11.93 -12.15
N ASP A 186 -8.62 -11.99 -12.81
CA ASP A 186 -7.59 -13.00 -12.49
C ASP A 186 -7.00 -12.75 -11.10
N VAL A 187 -6.78 -11.47 -10.78
CA VAL A 187 -6.25 -11.04 -9.49
C VAL A 187 -7.02 -9.83 -8.98
N VAL A 188 -7.37 -9.86 -7.70
CA VAL A 188 -7.79 -8.68 -6.95
C VAL A 188 -6.72 -8.37 -5.91
N SER A 189 -6.23 -7.14 -5.89
CA SER A 189 -5.31 -6.61 -4.90
C SER A 189 -6.06 -5.74 -3.90
N CYS A 190 -5.80 -5.95 -2.61
CA CYS A 190 -6.38 -5.20 -1.51
C CYS A 190 -5.28 -4.94 -0.47
N LEU A 191 -4.54 -3.85 -0.64
CA LEU A 191 -3.32 -3.58 0.12
C LEU A 191 -3.59 -2.45 1.13
N ASN A 192 -3.56 -2.78 2.42
CA ASN A 192 -3.76 -1.82 3.52
C ASN A 192 -5.12 -1.08 3.45
N VAL A 193 -6.15 -1.78 2.96
CA VAL A 193 -7.53 -1.27 2.88
C VAL A 193 -8.41 -1.84 3.99
N LEU A 194 -8.28 -3.13 4.33
CA LEU A 194 -9.17 -3.79 5.30
C LEU A 194 -9.07 -3.17 6.71
N ASP A 195 -7.91 -2.64 7.08
CA ASP A 195 -7.70 -1.91 8.33
C ASP A 195 -8.39 -0.54 8.34
N ARG A 196 -8.84 -0.03 7.18
CA ARG A 196 -9.46 1.28 7.02
C ARG A 196 -10.90 1.23 6.48
N CYS A 197 -11.49 0.04 6.46
CA CYS A 197 -12.82 -0.21 5.93
C CYS A 197 -13.83 -0.48 7.06
N ASP A 198 -15.06 0.01 6.89
CA ASP A 198 -16.17 -0.17 7.83
C ASP A 198 -16.72 -1.60 7.85
N ALA A 199 -16.74 -2.24 6.67
CA ALA A 199 -17.32 -3.56 6.42
C ALA A 199 -16.34 -4.49 5.68
N PRO A 200 -15.21 -4.85 6.31
CA PRO A 200 -14.15 -5.67 5.70
C PRO A 200 -14.56 -7.11 5.36
N MET A 201 -15.51 -7.72 6.08
CA MET A 201 -16.02 -9.05 5.73
C MET A 201 -16.91 -8.96 4.48
N THR A 202 -17.79 -7.96 4.44
CA THR A 202 -18.59 -7.65 3.24
C THR A 202 -17.68 -7.38 2.03
N MET A 203 -16.58 -6.64 2.21
CA MET A 203 -15.60 -6.42 1.14
C MET A 203 -14.96 -7.72 0.67
N LEU A 204 -14.53 -8.61 1.59
CA LEU A 204 -13.97 -9.92 1.23
C LEU A 204 -14.98 -10.80 0.47
N GLU A 205 -16.25 -10.80 0.90
CA GLU A 205 -17.32 -11.49 0.18
C GLU A 205 -17.51 -10.92 -1.23
N GLN A 206 -17.51 -9.60 -1.40
CA GLN A 206 -17.60 -8.95 -2.70
C GLN A 206 -16.40 -9.28 -3.60
N ILE A 207 -15.18 -9.25 -3.04
CA ILE A 207 -13.96 -9.66 -3.74
C ILE A 207 -14.10 -11.09 -4.27
N SER A 208 -14.59 -12.02 -3.44
CA SER A 208 -14.76 -13.41 -3.86
C SER A 208 -15.71 -13.60 -5.05
N ARG A 209 -16.71 -12.71 -5.19
CA ARG A 209 -17.71 -12.77 -6.28
C ARG A 209 -17.20 -12.21 -7.61
N VAL A 210 -16.24 -11.29 -7.57
CA VAL A 210 -15.65 -10.68 -8.78
C VAL A 210 -14.37 -11.38 -9.24
N LEU A 211 -13.86 -12.34 -8.46
CA LEU A 211 -12.74 -13.19 -8.88
C LEU A 211 -13.21 -14.27 -9.85
N LYS A 212 -12.32 -14.66 -10.79
CA LYS A 212 -12.55 -15.85 -11.62
C LYS A 212 -12.77 -17.09 -10.74
N PRO A 213 -13.81 -17.90 -11.02
CA PRO A 213 -13.97 -19.18 -10.35
C PRO A 213 -12.71 -20.04 -10.51
N ASP A 214 -12.34 -20.73 -9.43
CA ASP A 214 -11.23 -21.70 -9.32
C ASP A 214 -9.79 -21.17 -9.54
N THR A 215 -9.61 -20.11 -10.32
CA THR A 215 -8.32 -19.58 -10.75
C THR A 215 -8.03 -18.17 -10.25
N GLY A 216 -9.06 -17.43 -9.84
CA GLY A 216 -8.92 -16.09 -9.30
C GLY A 216 -8.16 -16.06 -7.98
N ARG A 217 -7.28 -15.08 -7.81
CA ARG A 217 -6.42 -14.95 -6.63
C ARG A 217 -6.61 -13.59 -5.96
N LEU A 218 -6.67 -13.57 -4.63
CA LEU A 218 -6.64 -12.36 -3.82
C LEU A 218 -5.22 -12.12 -3.30
N VAL A 219 -4.68 -10.94 -3.57
CA VAL A 219 -3.46 -10.43 -2.93
C VAL A 219 -3.86 -9.45 -1.83
N LEU A 220 -3.56 -9.81 -0.58
CA LEU A 220 -3.98 -9.05 0.58
C LEU A 220 -2.77 -8.49 1.33
N GLY A 221 -2.75 -7.17 1.55
CA GLY A 221 -1.75 -6.50 2.38
C GLY A 221 -2.38 -6.08 3.71
N ILE A 222 -1.88 -6.62 4.83
CA ILE A 222 -2.37 -6.31 6.17
C ILE A 222 -1.19 -6.18 7.15
N VAL A 223 -1.37 -5.37 8.19
CA VAL A 223 -0.39 -5.22 9.28
C VAL A 223 -0.85 -6.02 10.48
N LEU A 224 0.03 -6.86 11.03
CA LEU A 224 -0.24 -7.64 12.23
C LEU A 224 0.49 -7.07 13.46
N PRO A 225 -0.12 -7.11 14.67
CA PRO A 225 -1.50 -7.50 14.93
C PRO A 225 -2.48 -6.44 14.39
N LEU A 226 -3.58 -6.89 13.82
CA LEU A 226 -4.51 -6.00 13.13
C LEU A 226 -5.22 -5.04 14.09
N LYS A 227 -5.19 -3.75 13.74
CA LYS A 227 -5.93 -2.68 14.43
C LYS A 227 -6.66 -1.85 13.39
N GLN A 228 -8.00 -1.82 13.45
CA GLN A 228 -8.81 -1.02 12.54
C GLN A 228 -8.75 0.47 12.90
N TYR A 229 -8.71 1.31 11.88
CA TYR A 229 -8.77 2.76 11.95
C TYR A 229 -9.51 3.31 10.74
N VAL A 230 -10.69 3.91 10.96
CA VAL A 230 -11.53 4.50 9.90
C VAL A 230 -11.34 6.02 9.90
N GLU A 231 -10.93 6.60 8.78
CA GLU A 231 -10.49 8.01 8.68
C GLU A 231 -11.62 9.06 8.82
N ASN A 232 -12.91 8.68 8.74
CA ASN A 232 -14.01 9.63 8.59
C ASN A 232 -15.15 9.55 9.62
N ASP A 233 -15.04 8.78 10.70
CA ASP A 233 -16.15 8.62 11.66
C ASP A 233 -15.90 9.32 13.01
N PRO A 234 -16.86 10.13 13.51
CA PRO A 234 -16.91 10.47 14.92
C PRO A 234 -17.15 9.20 15.75
N PRO A 235 -16.71 9.18 17.02
CA PRO A 235 -16.84 8.00 17.87
C PRO A 235 -18.31 7.84 18.33
N ASP A 236 -19.20 7.27 17.50
CA ASP A 236 -20.38 6.56 18.02
C ASP A 236 -21.14 5.65 17.01
N ASP A 237 -21.56 4.49 17.52
CA ASP A 237 -22.74 3.69 17.15
C ASP A 237 -22.96 3.10 15.74
N ARG A 238 -21.91 2.69 15.01
CA ARG A 238 -22.05 1.60 14.01
C ARG A 238 -21.33 0.34 14.46
N ALA A 239 -22.01 -0.80 14.30
CA ALA A 239 -21.40 -2.11 14.47
C ALA A 239 -20.41 -2.35 13.31
N TYR A 240 -19.15 -1.93 13.50
CA TYR A 240 -18.08 -2.27 12.57
C TYR A 240 -17.95 -3.79 12.47
N GLU A 241 -17.81 -4.30 11.24
CA GLU A 241 -17.48 -5.71 11.10
C GLU A 241 -16.06 -5.93 11.64
N ASN A 242 -15.95 -6.86 12.59
CA ASN A 242 -14.71 -7.06 13.31
C ASN A 242 -13.79 -8.02 12.56
N VAL A 243 -12.69 -7.49 11.99
CA VAL A 243 -11.68 -8.30 11.30
C VAL A 243 -10.95 -9.24 12.27
N ARG A 244 -11.08 -9.08 13.59
CA ARG A 244 -10.57 -10.08 14.54
C ARG A 244 -11.11 -11.47 14.24
N LYS A 245 -12.33 -11.60 13.72
CA LYS A 245 -12.87 -12.89 13.28
C LYS A 245 -12.07 -13.46 12.11
N PHE A 246 -11.77 -12.67 11.08
CA PHE A 246 -10.87 -13.06 9.98
C PHE A 246 -9.46 -13.41 10.48
N VAL A 247 -8.86 -12.58 11.34
CA VAL A 247 -7.53 -12.85 11.89
C VAL A 247 -7.51 -14.15 12.70
N THR A 248 -8.57 -14.47 13.45
CA THR A 248 -8.65 -15.70 14.28
C THR A 248 -9.04 -16.93 13.46
N GLU A 249 -9.87 -16.77 12.43
CA GLU A 249 -10.33 -17.92 11.63
C GLU A 249 -9.32 -18.27 10.53
N VAL A 250 -8.69 -17.26 9.94
CA VAL A 250 -7.82 -17.40 8.76
C VAL A 250 -6.33 -17.34 9.13
N LEU A 251 -5.89 -16.48 10.06
CA LEU A 251 -4.46 -16.20 10.28
C LEU A 251 -3.86 -16.78 11.59
N SER A 252 -4.62 -16.83 12.68
CA SER A 252 -4.17 -17.20 14.05
C SER A 252 -4.76 -18.52 14.51
#